data_AF-A0A952KP88-F1
#
_entry.id   AF-A0A952KP88-F1
#
_cell.length_a   1.000
_cell.length_b   1.000
_cell.length_c   1.000
_cell.angle_alpha   90.00
_cell.angle_beta   90.00
_cell.angle_gamma   90.00
#
_symmetry.space_group_name_H-M   'P 1'
#
loop_
_entity.id
_entity.type
_entity.pdbx_description
1 polymer ?
#
loop_
_entity_poly.entity_id
_entity_poly.type
_entity_poly.pdbx_seq_one_letter_code
_entity_poly.pdbx_strand_id
1 'polypeptide(L)'
;MPRLLLLGAILFMTPCLMAQATKADEVIQKAIAAMGGIEKIHALHSLIYRGFHYEGSYQQEYVQTKTSSSVMVRMRPGLRLVGCRPEIPGCHRQWSRIVEGFDGLRGWELNWPKQRLVRTVNKAEHALHCGAAFDYLFIDYKERGFHAAYLGTQHVLGMDVETIQIDRPDCGSGMLYYFDPQTYDIRMTRAKLPIHARGDAVDTVAVYTKNLEAWSGPPSKQIRSTILESFRRRRFTPRE
;
A
#
# COMPACT_ATOMS: atom_id res chain seq x y z
N MET A 1 32.88 -19.33 -54.56
CA MET A 1 32.10 -19.63 -53.34
C MET A 1 32.21 -18.45 -52.38
N PRO A 2 31.19 -17.58 -52.24
CA PRO A 2 31.22 -16.52 -51.25
C PRO A 2 30.13 -16.74 -50.20
N ARG A 3 30.50 -17.26 -49.03
CA ARG A 3 29.65 -17.24 -47.83
C ARG A 3 30.54 -17.21 -46.61
N LEU A 4 31.09 -16.04 -46.31
CA LEU A 4 31.63 -15.74 -44.99
C LEU A 4 31.69 -14.21 -44.91
N LEU A 5 30.79 -13.61 -44.14
CA LEU A 5 30.84 -12.25 -43.58
C LEU A 5 29.40 -11.79 -43.30
N LEU A 6 28.80 -12.25 -42.19
CA LEU A 6 27.70 -11.54 -41.51
C LEU A 6 27.41 -12.22 -40.16
N LEU A 7 28.34 -12.08 -39.22
CA LEU A 7 28.15 -12.44 -37.81
C LEU A 7 29.07 -11.54 -36.98
N GLY A 8 28.59 -10.34 -36.66
CA GLY A 8 29.41 -9.38 -35.91
C GLY A 8 28.72 -8.03 -35.72
N ALA A 9 27.46 -8.01 -35.27
CA ALA A 9 26.79 -6.75 -34.91
C ALA A 9 25.59 -6.95 -33.98
N ILE A 10 25.70 -7.75 -32.90
CA ILE A 10 24.69 -7.75 -31.83
C ILE A 10 25.41 -7.97 -30.48
N LEU A 11 26.12 -6.96 -29.96
CA LEU A 11 26.58 -7.01 -28.57
C LEU A 11 26.93 -5.64 -27.97
N PHE A 12 26.09 -4.61 -28.13
CA PHE A 12 26.28 -3.33 -27.41
C PHE A 12 24.98 -2.66 -26.92
N MET A 13 23.86 -3.41 -26.82
CA MET A 13 22.57 -2.86 -26.36
C MET A 13 22.16 -3.33 -24.96
N THR A 14 23.10 -3.49 -24.03
CA THR A 14 22.78 -3.92 -22.65
C THR A 14 23.51 -3.21 -21.49
N PRO A 15 23.75 -1.87 -21.47
CA PRO A 15 24.13 -1.18 -20.22
C PRO A 15 22.97 -0.49 -19.48
N CYS A 16 21.86 -0.16 -20.15
CA CYS A 16 20.87 0.77 -19.59
C CYS A 16 20.04 0.17 -18.44
N LEU A 17 19.71 -1.12 -18.51
CA LEU A 17 18.89 -1.80 -17.49
C LEU A 17 19.66 -2.01 -16.18
N MET A 18 20.98 -2.24 -16.24
CA MET A 18 21.79 -2.43 -15.03
C MET A 18 21.96 -1.12 -14.26
N ALA A 19 22.11 0.02 -14.94
CA ALA A 19 22.31 1.31 -14.30
C ALA A 19 21.05 1.84 -13.57
N GLN A 20 19.84 1.47 -14.01
CA GLN A 20 18.60 1.87 -13.34
C GLN A 20 18.33 1.02 -12.09
N ALA A 21 18.64 -0.27 -12.14
CA ALA A 21 18.53 -1.15 -10.97
C ALA A 21 19.49 -0.71 -9.85
N THR A 22 20.71 -0.30 -10.17
CA THR A 22 21.68 0.17 -9.17
C THR A 22 21.25 1.47 -8.49
N LYS A 23 20.61 2.40 -9.21
CA LYS A 23 20.09 3.63 -8.60
C LYS A 23 18.85 3.37 -7.74
N ALA A 24 17.97 2.47 -8.17
CA ALA A 24 16.81 2.07 -7.36
C ALA A 24 17.26 1.47 -6.02
N ASP A 25 18.25 0.57 -6.07
CA ASP A 25 18.86 -0.02 -4.88
C ASP A 25 19.41 1.04 -3.92
N GLU A 26 20.14 2.03 -4.42
CA GLU A 26 20.71 3.11 -3.60
C GLU A 26 19.62 3.89 -2.84
N VAL A 27 18.55 4.31 -3.53
CA VAL A 27 17.45 5.05 -2.93
C VAL A 27 16.71 4.19 -1.89
N ILE A 28 16.43 2.93 -2.22
CA ILE A 28 15.77 1.98 -1.31
C ILE A 28 16.60 1.74 -0.05
N GLN A 29 17.91 1.51 -0.19
CA GLN A 29 18.81 1.31 0.96
C GLN A 29 18.83 2.52 1.88
N LYS A 30 18.89 3.74 1.32
CA LYS A 30 18.85 4.98 2.10
C LYS A 30 17.49 5.16 2.79
N ALA A 31 16.38 4.84 2.13
CA ALA A 31 15.06 4.85 2.74
C ALA A 31 14.94 3.84 3.90
N ILE A 32 15.45 2.62 3.74
CA ILE A 32 15.50 1.61 4.81
C ILE A 32 16.34 2.12 6.00
N ALA A 33 17.47 2.76 5.73
CA ALA A 33 18.31 3.36 6.77
C ALA A 33 17.57 4.49 7.51
N ALA A 34 16.86 5.37 6.78
CA ALA A 34 16.04 6.45 7.34
C ALA A 34 14.89 5.91 8.22
N MET A 35 14.34 4.75 7.88
CA MET A 35 13.35 4.03 8.70
C MET A 35 13.93 3.36 9.96
N GLY A 36 15.25 3.41 10.15
CA GLY A 36 15.93 2.86 11.32
C GLY A 36 16.67 1.54 11.08
N GLY A 37 16.74 1.07 9.83
CA GLY A 37 17.47 -0.13 9.41
C GLY A 37 16.61 -1.39 9.30
N ILE A 38 17.05 -2.33 8.47
CA ILE A 38 16.28 -3.53 8.10
C ILE A 38 15.94 -4.42 9.31
N GLU A 39 16.88 -4.60 10.23
CA GLU A 39 16.67 -5.39 11.46
C GLU A 39 15.49 -4.89 12.29
N LYS A 40 15.34 -3.55 12.42
CA LYS A 40 14.23 -2.97 13.18
C LYS A 40 12.89 -3.11 12.45
N ILE A 41 12.90 -3.07 11.12
CA ILE A 41 11.71 -3.28 10.29
C ILE A 41 11.28 -4.75 10.41
N HIS A 42 12.21 -5.69 10.34
CA HIS A 42 11.95 -7.12 10.50
C HIS A 42 11.46 -7.50 11.90
N ALA A 43 11.93 -6.79 12.93
CA ALA A 43 11.44 -6.97 14.30
C ALA A 43 9.96 -6.54 14.52
N LEU A 44 9.33 -5.86 13.55
CA LEU A 44 7.91 -5.53 13.62
C LEU A 44 7.06 -6.76 13.26
N HIS A 45 6.17 -7.14 14.18
CA HIS A 45 5.29 -8.32 13.99
C HIS A 45 3.82 -7.96 13.75
N SER A 46 3.38 -6.78 14.18
CA SER A 46 1.99 -6.35 14.10
C SER A 46 1.87 -4.86 13.81
N LEU A 47 0.94 -4.49 12.94
CA LEU A 47 0.53 -3.11 12.69
C LEU A 47 -0.97 -3.00 12.97
N ILE A 48 -1.35 -2.02 13.79
CA ILE A 48 -2.75 -1.76 14.16
C ILE A 48 -3.05 -0.31 13.82
N TYR A 49 -3.88 -0.12 12.80
CA TYR A 49 -4.40 1.18 12.40
C TYR A 49 -5.77 1.37 13.04
N ARG A 50 -5.94 2.51 13.72
CA ARG A 50 -7.21 2.95 14.30
C ARG A 50 -7.47 4.37 13.84
N GLY A 51 -8.69 4.64 13.44
CA GLY A 51 -9.06 5.94 12.89
C GLY A 51 -10.46 5.87 12.32
N PHE A 52 -10.86 6.92 11.64
CA PHE A 52 -12.15 6.98 10.96
C PHE A 52 -12.01 6.48 9.53
N HIS A 53 -13.01 5.75 9.06
CA HIS A 53 -13.08 5.29 7.68
C HIS A 53 -14.30 5.90 6.99
N TYR A 54 -14.03 6.58 5.88
CA TYR A 54 -15.05 7.23 5.04
C TYR A 54 -14.91 6.74 3.61
N GLU A 55 -16.01 6.26 3.03
CA GLU A 55 -16.06 5.81 1.65
C GLU A 55 -17.36 6.29 0.99
N GLY A 56 -17.28 7.38 0.23
CA GLY A 56 -18.48 8.02 -0.32
C GLY A 56 -19.42 8.50 0.79
N SER A 57 -20.65 7.99 0.81
CA SER A 57 -21.64 8.26 1.88
C SER A 57 -21.50 7.32 3.08
N TYR A 58 -20.64 6.29 3.01
CA TYR A 58 -20.37 5.40 4.13
C TYR A 58 -19.41 6.11 5.10
N GLN A 59 -19.85 6.24 6.35
CA GLN A 59 -19.06 6.80 7.43
C GLN A 59 -19.02 5.80 8.57
N GLN A 60 -17.87 5.16 8.82
CA GLN A 60 -17.71 4.29 9.98
C GLN A 60 -17.33 5.14 11.20
N GLU A 61 -18.28 5.98 11.59
CA GLU A 61 -18.29 6.74 12.83
C GLU A 61 -19.31 6.12 13.79
N TYR A 62 -19.02 6.17 15.08
CA TYR A 62 -20.11 6.11 16.04
C TYR A 62 -20.68 7.52 16.11
N VAL A 63 -21.85 7.70 15.47
CA VAL A 63 -22.58 8.98 15.35
C VAL A 63 -22.40 9.83 16.61
N GLN A 64 -21.85 11.03 16.45
CA GLN A 64 -21.63 12.03 17.52
C GLN A 64 -20.58 11.67 18.60
N THR A 65 -19.60 10.80 18.31
CA THR A 65 -18.49 10.51 19.23
C THR A 65 -17.11 10.72 18.62
N LYS A 66 -16.09 10.90 19.47
CA LYS A 66 -14.67 10.94 19.08
C LYS A 66 -14.04 9.54 18.91
N THR A 67 -14.86 8.48 18.94
CA THR A 67 -14.38 7.08 18.92
C THR A 67 -14.85 6.38 17.66
N SER A 68 -13.91 5.97 16.80
CA SER A 68 -14.21 5.05 15.70
C SER A 68 -14.02 3.60 16.14
N SER A 69 -14.88 2.73 15.61
CA SER A 69 -14.76 1.29 15.76
C SER A 69 -13.94 0.63 14.65
N SER A 70 -13.52 1.39 13.63
CA SER A 70 -12.72 0.90 12.51
C SER A 70 -11.34 0.49 12.96
N VAL A 71 -10.92 -0.69 12.51
CA VAL A 71 -9.57 -1.18 12.67
C VAL A 71 -9.09 -1.80 11.37
N MET A 72 -7.82 -1.59 11.07
CA MET A 72 -7.08 -2.43 10.14
C MET A 72 -5.90 -3.02 10.90
N VAL A 73 -5.77 -4.34 10.89
CA VAL A 73 -4.67 -5.07 11.50
C VAL A 73 -3.91 -5.80 10.41
N ARG A 74 -2.59 -5.78 10.51
CA ARG A 74 -1.70 -6.64 9.73
C ARG A 74 -0.73 -7.33 10.67
N MET A 75 -0.44 -8.60 10.42
CA MET A 75 0.59 -9.35 11.15
C MET A 75 1.36 -10.28 10.21
N ARG A 76 2.63 -10.55 10.52
CA ARG A 76 3.41 -11.54 9.77
C ARG A 76 2.86 -12.97 10.02
N PRO A 77 2.93 -13.89 9.04
CA PRO A 77 3.54 -13.77 7.72
C PRO A 77 2.59 -13.25 6.61
N GLY A 78 1.46 -12.64 6.94
CA GLY A 78 0.49 -12.17 5.94
C GLY A 78 -0.95 -12.16 6.43
N LEU A 79 -1.17 -12.02 7.74
CA LEU A 79 -2.49 -11.90 8.31
C LEU A 79 -2.99 -10.47 8.10
N ARG A 80 -4.25 -10.34 7.69
CA ARG A 80 -4.95 -9.05 7.58
C ARG A 80 -6.34 -9.15 8.17
N LEU A 81 -6.77 -8.09 8.83
CA LEU A 81 -8.15 -7.90 9.22
C LEU A 81 -8.54 -6.43 8.99
N VAL A 82 -9.70 -6.19 8.41
CA VAL A 82 -10.32 -4.88 8.29
C VAL A 82 -11.75 -4.99 8.79
N GLY A 83 -12.17 -4.01 9.59
CA GLY A 83 -13.57 -3.90 9.98
C GLY A 83 -13.75 -3.37 11.38
N CYS A 84 -14.73 -3.92 12.08
CA CYS A 84 -15.08 -3.53 13.44
C CYS A 84 -14.33 -4.38 14.47
N ARG A 85 -13.79 -3.72 15.51
CA ARG A 85 -13.22 -4.40 16.69
C ARG A 85 -14.31 -5.19 17.42
N PRO A 86 -14.24 -6.53 17.53
CA PRO A 86 -15.28 -7.31 18.20
C PRO A 86 -15.44 -6.95 19.69
N GLU A 87 -14.43 -6.36 20.33
CA GLU A 87 -14.50 -5.93 21.74
C GLU A 87 -15.22 -4.59 21.94
N ILE A 88 -15.58 -3.85 20.88
CA ILE A 88 -16.26 -2.54 21.01
C ILE A 88 -17.79 -2.74 21.01
N PRO A 89 -18.51 -2.35 22.08
CA PRO A 89 -19.97 -2.37 22.11
C PRO A 89 -20.55 -1.53 20.96
N GLY A 90 -21.46 -2.12 20.16
CA GLY A 90 -22.04 -1.47 18.98
C GLY A 90 -21.48 -1.96 17.64
N CYS A 91 -20.36 -2.70 17.65
CA CYS A 91 -19.85 -3.47 16.52
C CYS A 91 -20.73 -4.66 16.10
N HIS A 92 -22.03 -4.65 16.43
CA HIS A 92 -23.00 -5.68 16.06
C HIS A 92 -24.25 -5.10 15.38
N ARG A 93 -24.26 -3.81 15.06
CA ARG A 93 -25.41 -3.10 14.45
C ARG A 93 -25.10 -2.72 13.00
N GLN A 94 -25.74 -1.70 12.45
CA GLN A 94 -25.61 -1.33 11.03
C GLN A 94 -24.15 -1.11 10.54
N TRP A 95 -23.22 -0.79 11.43
CA TRP A 95 -21.82 -0.45 11.14
C TRP A 95 -20.82 -1.63 11.21
N SER A 96 -21.30 -2.83 11.55
CA SER A 96 -20.49 -4.06 11.67
C SER A 96 -20.52 -4.96 10.45
N ARG A 97 -21.06 -4.46 9.33
CA ARG A 97 -21.38 -5.27 8.15
C ARG A 97 -20.17 -5.64 7.29
N ILE A 98 -19.00 -5.09 7.59
CA ILE A 98 -17.78 -5.31 6.83
C ILE A 98 -16.69 -5.67 7.82
N VAL A 99 -16.61 -6.96 8.15
CA VAL A 99 -15.41 -7.56 8.75
C VAL A 99 -14.88 -8.55 7.73
N GLU A 100 -13.70 -8.28 7.22
CA GLU A 100 -13.02 -9.12 6.26
C GLU A 100 -11.56 -9.33 6.66
N GLY A 101 -10.96 -10.41 6.18
CA GLY A 101 -9.59 -10.72 6.51
C GLY A 101 -8.93 -11.67 5.53
N PHE A 102 -7.63 -11.82 5.70
CA PHE A 102 -6.80 -12.80 5.03
C PHE A 102 -6.02 -13.54 6.11
N ASP A 103 -6.10 -14.86 6.14
CA ASP A 103 -5.45 -15.70 7.16
C ASP A 103 -4.01 -16.14 6.77
N GLY A 104 -3.46 -15.55 5.71
CA GLY A 104 -2.17 -15.92 5.12
C GLY A 104 -2.30 -16.91 3.97
N LEU A 105 -3.45 -17.57 3.82
CA LEU A 105 -3.73 -18.50 2.72
C LEU A 105 -5.03 -18.16 1.99
N ARG A 106 -6.06 -17.74 2.72
CA ARG A 106 -7.43 -17.59 2.25
C ARG A 106 -8.04 -16.29 2.76
N GLY A 107 -8.83 -15.68 1.87
CA GLY A 107 -9.65 -14.53 2.22
C GLY A 107 -10.97 -14.95 2.84
N TRP A 108 -11.47 -14.15 3.78
CA TRP A 108 -12.75 -14.40 4.44
C TRP A 108 -13.51 -13.12 4.76
N GLU A 109 -14.81 -13.34 4.73
CA GLU A 109 -16.00 -12.56 5.03
C GLU A 109 -16.74 -12.80 6.34
N LEU A 110 -17.11 -11.80 7.15
CA LEU A 110 -18.20 -12.00 8.10
C LEU A 110 -19.51 -11.47 7.53
N ASN A 111 -20.40 -12.38 7.13
CA ASN A 111 -21.76 -12.02 6.76
C ASN A 111 -22.58 -11.76 8.04
N TRP A 112 -22.58 -10.51 8.50
CA TRP A 112 -23.21 -10.14 9.76
C TRP A 112 -24.73 -10.45 9.81
N PRO A 113 -25.54 -10.14 8.77
CA PRO A 113 -26.96 -10.48 8.79
C PRO A 113 -27.25 -11.98 8.98
N LYS A 114 -26.33 -12.86 8.56
CA LYS A 114 -26.45 -14.32 8.70
C LYS A 114 -25.54 -14.90 9.78
N GLN A 115 -24.82 -14.05 10.52
CA GLN A 115 -23.79 -14.42 11.50
C GLN A 115 -22.87 -15.55 11.05
N ARG A 116 -22.42 -15.50 9.78
CA ARG A 116 -21.67 -16.60 9.15
C ARG A 116 -20.37 -16.12 8.55
N LEU A 117 -19.29 -16.86 8.80
CA LEU A 117 -18.03 -16.69 8.09
C LEU A 117 -18.13 -17.29 6.69
N VAL A 118 -17.81 -16.50 5.68
CA VAL A 118 -17.86 -16.87 4.26
C VAL A 118 -16.47 -16.75 3.68
N ARG A 119 -16.02 -17.75 2.91
CA ARG A 119 -14.76 -17.63 2.18
C ARG A 119 -14.94 -16.71 0.99
N THR A 120 -14.02 -15.78 0.81
CA THR A 120 -13.96 -15.00 -0.42
C THR A 120 -13.26 -15.81 -1.51
N VAL A 121 -13.56 -15.51 -2.77
CA VAL A 121 -12.96 -16.20 -3.93
C VAL A 121 -12.66 -15.19 -5.03
N ASN A 122 -11.87 -15.62 -6.02
CA ASN A 122 -11.55 -14.86 -7.22
C ASN A 122 -10.96 -13.48 -6.89
N LYS A 123 -11.47 -12.41 -7.53
CA LYS A 123 -10.98 -11.03 -7.35
C LYS A 123 -11.01 -10.56 -5.89
N ALA A 124 -12.00 -11.00 -5.10
CA ALA A 124 -12.12 -10.61 -3.70
C ALA A 124 -11.02 -11.25 -2.83
N GLU A 125 -10.76 -12.54 -3.00
CA GLU A 125 -9.64 -13.21 -2.32
C GLU A 125 -8.29 -12.62 -2.74
N HIS A 126 -8.13 -12.35 -4.04
CA HIS A 126 -6.93 -11.71 -4.57
C HIS A 126 -6.69 -10.32 -3.96
N ALA A 127 -7.72 -9.47 -3.87
CA ALA A 127 -7.59 -8.15 -3.26
C ALA A 127 -7.20 -8.22 -1.77
N LEU A 128 -7.75 -9.19 -1.03
CA LEU A 128 -7.39 -9.44 0.36
C LEU A 128 -5.94 -9.90 0.52
N HIS A 129 -5.49 -10.84 -0.33
CA HIS A 129 -4.10 -11.29 -0.40
C HIS A 129 -3.15 -10.12 -0.70
N CYS A 130 -3.46 -9.33 -1.72
CA CYS A 130 -2.63 -8.20 -2.11
C CYS A 130 -2.57 -7.12 -1.02
N GLY A 131 -3.71 -6.83 -0.38
CA GLY A 131 -3.80 -5.91 0.74
C GLY A 131 -3.13 -6.40 2.04
N ALA A 132 -2.83 -7.70 2.15
CA ALA A 132 -2.22 -8.29 3.34
C ALA A 132 -0.70 -8.08 3.45
N ALA A 133 -0.07 -7.47 2.45
CA ALA A 133 1.34 -7.07 2.53
C ALA A 133 1.59 -6.24 3.80
N PHE A 134 2.49 -6.74 4.65
CA PHE A 134 2.84 -6.13 5.93
C PHE A 134 3.79 -4.95 5.73
N ASP A 135 4.90 -5.19 5.04
CA ASP A 135 5.91 -4.18 4.72
C ASP A 135 5.55 -3.41 3.45
N TYR A 136 6.20 -2.26 3.27
CA TYR A 136 6.27 -1.64 1.95
C TYR A 136 6.88 -2.61 0.93
N LEU A 137 6.45 -2.54 -0.33
CA LEU A 137 6.82 -3.53 -1.34
C LEU A 137 8.32 -3.50 -1.69
N PHE A 138 9.02 -2.40 -1.43
CA PHE A 138 10.47 -2.31 -1.62
C PHE A 138 11.29 -3.01 -0.52
N ILE A 139 10.67 -3.42 0.59
CA ILE A 139 11.35 -4.20 1.63
C ILE A 139 11.48 -5.65 1.14
N ASP A 140 12.72 -6.16 1.17
CA ASP A 140 13.12 -7.48 0.68
C ASP A 140 12.63 -7.78 -0.74
N TYR A 141 12.56 -6.75 -1.57
CA TYR A 141 11.88 -6.85 -2.87
C TYR A 141 12.56 -7.89 -3.78
N LYS A 142 13.89 -8.04 -3.70
CA LYS A 142 14.64 -9.01 -4.50
C LYS A 142 14.36 -10.44 -4.05
N GLU A 143 14.40 -10.67 -2.75
CA GLU A 143 14.13 -11.96 -2.10
C GLU A 143 12.69 -12.41 -2.35
N ARG A 144 11.77 -11.44 -2.48
CA ARG A 144 10.35 -11.66 -2.80
C ARG A 144 10.08 -11.79 -4.31
N GLY A 145 11.11 -11.68 -5.16
CA GLY A 145 10.99 -11.80 -6.61
C GLY A 145 10.28 -10.61 -7.26
N PHE A 146 10.27 -9.44 -6.61
CA PHE A 146 9.73 -8.20 -7.14
C PHE A 146 10.78 -7.45 -7.94
N HIS A 147 10.34 -6.47 -8.73
CA HIS A 147 11.23 -5.63 -9.51
C HIS A 147 11.14 -4.17 -9.07
N ALA A 148 12.28 -3.49 -8.99
CA ALA A 148 12.35 -2.07 -8.67
C ALA A 148 12.94 -1.30 -9.86
N ALA A 149 12.28 -0.20 -10.23
CA ALA A 149 12.75 0.70 -11.28
C ALA A 149 12.84 2.14 -10.74
N TYR A 150 13.98 2.79 -10.95
CA TYR A 150 14.16 4.21 -10.65
C TYR A 150 13.64 5.04 -11.82
N LEU A 151 12.69 5.94 -11.52
CA LEU A 151 12.01 6.77 -12.52
C LEU A 151 12.54 8.22 -12.54
N GLY A 152 13.67 8.48 -11.89
CA GLY A 152 14.24 9.81 -11.80
C GLY A 152 13.65 10.66 -10.68
N THR A 153 14.22 11.85 -10.52
CA THR A 153 13.65 12.91 -9.71
C THR A 153 12.43 13.51 -10.41
N GLN A 154 11.34 13.71 -9.68
CA GLN A 154 10.10 14.28 -10.20
C GLN A 154 9.65 15.45 -9.32
N HIS A 155 8.97 16.43 -9.92
CA HIS A 155 8.33 17.52 -9.19
C HIS A 155 6.84 17.20 -9.02
N VAL A 156 6.41 16.88 -7.80
CA VAL A 156 5.04 16.43 -7.50
C VAL A 156 4.49 17.18 -6.29
N LEU A 157 3.30 17.78 -6.42
CA LEU A 157 2.64 18.56 -5.38
C LEU A 157 3.54 19.67 -4.77
N GLY A 158 4.38 20.30 -5.60
CA GLY A 158 5.28 21.38 -5.17
C GLY A 158 6.57 20.91 -4.49
N MET A 159 6.88 19.61 -4.53
CA MET A 159 8.08 19.03 -3.92
C MET A 159 8.89 18.26 -4.96
N ASP A 160 10.22 18.35 -4.89
CA ASP A 160 11.12 17.47 -5.63
C ASP A 160 11.27 16.15 -4.85
N VAL A 161 11.12 15.02 -5.56
CA VAL A 161 11.11 13.68 -4.96
C VAL A 161 11.86 12.68 -5.82
N GLU A 162 12.56 11.74 -5.18
CA GLU A 162 13.11 10.56 -5.84
C GLU A 162 12.00 9.52 -6.04
N THR A 163 11.80 9.06 -7.27
CA THR A 163 10.67 8.18 -7.61
C THR A 163 11.13 6.76 -7.91
N ILE A 164 10.55 5.80 -7.19
CA ILE A 164 10.78 4.37 -7.38
C ILE A 164 9.45 3.69 -7.70
N GLN A 165 9.43 2.85 -8.73
CA GLN A 165 8.34 1.91 -8.98
C GLN A 165 8.72 0.53 -8.46
N ILE A 166 7.80 -0.12 -7.77
CA ILE A 166 7.89 -1.54 -7.41
C ILE A 166 6.80 -2.31 -8.14
N ASP A 167 7.20 -3.35 -8.86
CA ASP A 167 6.32 -4.27 -9.55
C ASP A 167 6.25 -5.60 -8.81
N ARG A 168 5.02 -5.98 -8.44
CA ARG A 168 4.72 -7.21 -7.71
C ARG A 168 3.93 -8.16 -8.63
N PRO A 169 4.55 -9.23 -9.17
CA PRO A 169 3.93 -10.06 -10.22
C PRO A 169 2.55 -10.63 -9.86
N ASP A 170 2.34 -11.00 -8.60
CA ASP A 170 1.11 -11.64 -8.12
C ASP A 170 -0.01 -10.66 -7.77
N CYS A 171 0.24 -9.34 -7.75
CA CYS A 171 -0.74 -8.32 -7.31
C CYS A 171 -0.80 -7.07 -8.19
N GLY A 172 -0.08 -7.09 -9.31
CA GLY A 172 -0.01 -5.98 -10.25
C GLY A 172 1.27 -5.17 -10.14
N SER A 173 1.60 -4.51 -11.24
CA SER A 173 2.71 -3.58 -11.36
C SER A 173 2.31 -2.15 -10.98
N GLY A 174 3.31 -1.30 -10.74
CA GLY A 174 3.12 0.14 -10.73
C GLY A 174 2.84 0.78 -9.37
N MET A 175 3.25 0.16 -8.26
CA MET A 175 3.27 0.85 -6.98
C MET A 175 4.43 1.85 -6.97
N LEU A 176 4.11 3.14 -6.98
CA LEU A 176 5.08 4.22 -6.93
C LEU A 176 5.31 4.68 -5.50
N TYR A 177 6.58 4.82 -5.15
CA TYR A 177 7.08 5.42 -3.93
C TYR A 177 7.84 6.69 -4.27
N TYR A 178 7.52 7.75 -3.55
CA TYR A 178 8.15 9.06 -3.71
C TYR A 178 8.86 9.41 -2.41
N PHE A 179 10.19 9.56 -2.49
CA PHE A 179 11.05 9.81 -1.35
C PHE A 179 11.58 11.24 -1.37
N ASP A 180 11.73 11.82 -0.19
CA ASP A 180 12.44 13.09 -0.02
C ASP A 180 13.92 12.91 -0.45
N PRO A 181 14.47 13.73 -1.36
CA PRO A 181 15.82 13.53 -1.88
C PRO A 181 16.91 13.76 -0.82
N GLN A 182 16.59 14.47 0.27
CA GLN A 182 17.55 14.77 1.33
C GLN A 182 17.45 13.75 2.48
N THR A 183 16.23 13.45 2.94
CA THR A 183 16.03 12.57 4.10
C THR A 183 15.73 11.12 3.73
N TYR A 184 15.33 10.86 2.48
CA TYR A 184 14.83 9.57 2.00
C TYR A 184 13.58 9.05 2.74
N ASP A 185 12.88 9.93 3.47
CA ASP A 185 11.56 9.63 4.03
C ASP A 185 10.53 9.47 2.90
N ILE A 186 9.57 8.55 3.07
CA ILE A 186 8.44 8.45 2.15
C ILE A 186 7.57 9.70 2.28
N ARG A 187 7.37 10.42 1.17
CA ARG A 187 6.47 11.57 1.07
C ARG A 187 5.13 11.22 0.46
N MET A 188 5.12 10.25 -0.46
CA MET A 188 3.90 9.84 -1.13
C MET A 188 4.00 8.40 -1.62
N THR A 189 2.86 7.74 -1.72
CA THR A 189 2.71 6.51 -2.50
C THR A 189 1.56 6.64 -3.48
N ARG A 190 1.68 6.02 -4.65
CA ARG A 190 0.63 5.97 -5.66
C ARG A 190 0.49 4.57 -6.24
N ALA A 191 -0.74 4.11 -6.40
CA ALA A 191 -1.07 2.87 -7.11
C ALA A 191 -2.35 3.05 -7.92
N LYS A 192 -2.57 2.15 -8.88
CA LYS A 192 -3.88 2.01 -9.54
C LYS A 192 -4.57 0.76 -9.01
N LEU A 193 -5.62 0.94 -8.22
CA LEU A 193 -6.30 -0.15 -7.53
C LEU A 193 -7.80 -0.14 -7.84
N PRO A 194 -8.43 -1.31 -8.03
CA PRO A 194 -9.88 -1.40 -8.22
C PRO A 194 -10.63 -1.06 -6.93
N ILE A 195 -11.71 -0.27 -7.04
CA ILE A 195 -12.63 -0.05 -5.92
C ILE A 195 -13.35 -1.37 -5.57
N HIS A 196 -13.32 -1.79 -4.30
CA HIS A 196 -13.94 -3.04 -3.81
C HIS A 196 -13.65 -4.30 -4.66
N ALA A 197 -12.42 -4.45 -5.14
CA ALA A 197 -11.95 -5.59 -5.94
C ALA A 197 -12.63 -5.83 -7.31
N ARG A 198 -13.68 -5.06 -7.66
CA ARG A 198 -14.47 -5.28 -8.89
C ARG A 198 -14.70 -4.02 -9.71
N GLY A 199 -14.66 -2.85 -9.09
CA GLY A 199 -14.81 -1.57 -9.78
C GLY A 199 -13.61 -1.23 -10.64
N ASP A 200 -13.75 -0.17 -11.43
CA ASP A 200 -12.67 0.35 -12.25
C ASP A 200 -11.46 0.71 -11.38
N ALA A 201 -10.27 0.52 -11.93
CA ALA A 201 -9.04 0.92 -11.27
C ALA A 201 -8.98 2.45 -11.19
N VAL A 202 -8.77 2.96 -9.98
CA VAL A 202 -8.58 4.39 -9.71
C VAL A 202 -7.17 4.64 -9.22
N ASP A 203 -6.65 5.84 -9.48
CA ASP A 203 -5.42 6.29 -8.84
C ASP A 203 -5.67 6.48 -7.34
N THR A 204 -5.05 5.63 -6.53
CA THR A 204 -4.95 5.79 -5.08
C THR A 204 -3.65 6.50 -4.76
N VAL A 205 -3.75 7.64 -4.09
CA VAL A 205 -2.59 8.44 -3.65
C VAL A 205 -2.67 8.57 -2.14
N ALA A 206 -1.57 8.26 -1.45
CA ALA A 206 -1.40 8.55 -0.03
C ALA A 206 -0.24 9.52 0.13
N VAL A 207 -0.49 10.67 0.76
CA VAL A 207 0.53 11.69 1.05
C VAL A 207 0.86 11.62 2.53
N TYR A 208 2.14 11.65 2.87
CA TYR A 208 2.62 11.58 4.25
C TYR A 208 3.11 12.95 4.69
N THR A 209 2.39 13.58 5.61
CA THR A 209 2.80 14.82 6.24
C THR A 209 3.42 14.54 7.60
N LYS A 210 4.52 15.22 7.91
CA LYS A 210 5.17 15.15 9.23
C LYS A 210 4.43 16.08 10.19
N ASN A 211 3.26 15.65 10.66
CA ASN A 211 2.57 16.34 11.76
C ASN A 211 3.10 15.80 13.09
N LEU A 212 4.22 16.38 13.56
CA LEU A 212 4.70 16.18 14.93
C LEU A 212 3.93 17.10 15.88
N GLU A 213 2.65 16.82 16.13
CA GLU A 213 2.04 17.29 17.38
C GLU A 213 2.37 16.26 18.46
N ALA A 214 3.19 16.66 19.43
CA ALA A 214 3.55 15.85 20.59
C ALA A 214 2.27 15.55 21.41
N TRP A 215 1.78 14.32 21.32
CA TRP A 215 0.75 13.82 22.23
C TRP A 215 1.41 13.48 23.58
N SER A 216 0.91 14.08 24.66
CA SER A 216 1.42 13.92 26.03
C SER A 216 0.86 12.69 26.78
N GLY A 217 0.30 11.72 26.06
CA GLY A 217 -0.20 10.49 26.66
C GLY A 217 0.85 9.39 26.81
N PRO A 218 0.50 8.25 27.44
CA PRO A 218 1.45 7.22 27.85
C PRO A 218 2.26 6.67 26.67
N PRO A 219 3.52 6.24 26.90
CA PRO A 219 4.49 5.95 25.85
C PRO A 219 4.10 4.69 25.07
N SER A 220 3.25 4.84 24.07
CA SER A 220 3.20 3.97 22.90
C SER A 220 3.56 4.85 21.72
N LYS A 221 4.68 4.54 21.03
CA LYS A 221 5.14 5.30 19.87
C LYS A 221 4.08 5.23 18.78
N GLN A 222 3.25 6.26 18.67
CA GLN A 222 2.20 6.34 17.67
C GLN A 222 2.64 7.32 16.58
N ILE A 223 2.89 6.81 15.36
CA ILE A 223 3.12 7.65 14.18
C ILE A 223 1.74 8.06 13.66
N ARG A 224 1.43 9.35 13.68
CA ARG A 224 0.23 9.89 13.06
C ARG A 224 0.53 10.11 11.57
N SER A 225 0.09 9.20 10.71
CA SER A 225 0.05 9.42 9.26
C SER A 225 -1.34 9.92 8.88
N THR A 226 -1.45 11.15 8.38
CA THR A 226 -2.69 11.60 7.72
C THR A 226 -2.70 11.00 6.31
N ILE A 227 -3.44 9.92 6.11
CA ILE A 227 -3.68 9.39 4.76
C ILE A 227 -4.79 10.25 4.14
N LEU A 228 -4.43 11.20 3.28
CA LEU A 228 -5.37 11.88 2.40
C LEU A 228 -5.58 11.02 1.15
N GLU A 229 -6.61 10.17 1.14
CA GLU A 229 -7.07 9.52 -0.10
C GLU A 229 -7.87 10.52 -0.93
N SER A 230 -7.26 11.09 -1.97
CA SER A 230 -7.99 11.95 -2.91
C SER A 230 -8.53 11.12 -4.09
N PHE A 231 -9.82 10.79 -4.06
CA PHE A 231 -10.52 10.18 -5.19
C PHE A 231 -10.88 11.28 -6.21
N ARG A 232 -10.05 11.47 -7.24
CA ARG A 232 -10.37 12.42 -8.31
C ARG A 232 -11.18 11.72 -9.42
N ARG A 233 -12.51 11.69 -9.30
CA ARG A 233 -13.39 11.38 -10.45
C ARG A 233 -13.31 12.53 -11.48
N ARG A 234 -12.85 12.24 -12.71
CA ARG A 234 -13.12 13.04 -13.93
C ARG A 234 -13.93 12.15 -14.87
N ARG A 235 -15.05 12.51 -15.50
CA ARG A 235 -15.96 13.67 -15.49
C ARG A 235 -17.37 13.10 -15.70
N PHE A 236 -18.39 13.73 -15.11
CA PHE A 236 -19.75 13.63 -15.65
C PHE A 236 -19.76 14.37 -17.01
N THR A 237 -20.07 13.66 -18.09
CA THR A 237 -20.67 14.28 -19.27
C THR A 237 -22.17 14.38 -19.00
N PRO A 238 -22.79 15.57 -19.07
CA PRO A 238 -24.24 15.66 -19.14
C PRO A 238 -24.69 14.96 -20.43
N ARG A 239 -25.70 14.10 -20.35
CA ARG A 239 -26.50 13.80 -21.55
C ARG A 239 -27.45 14.97 -21.74
N GLU A 240 -27.47 15.47 -22.96
CA GLU A 240 -28.49 16.36 -23.50
C GLU A 240 -29.89 15.74 -23.40
#